data_AF-A0A4P9JAP9-F1
#
_entry.id   AF-A0A4P9JAP9-F1
#
_cell.length_a   1.000
_cell.length_b   1.000
_cell.length_c   1.000
_cell.angle_alpha   90.00
_cell.angle_beta   90.00
_cell.angle_gamma   90.00
#
_symmetry.space_group_name_H-M   'P 1'
#
loop_
_entity.id
_entity.type
_entity.pdbx_description
1 polymer ?
#
loop_
_entity_poly.entity_id
_entity_poly.type
_entity_poly.pdbx_seq_one_letter_code
_entity_poly.pdbx_strand_id
1 'polypeptide(L)'
;MQNGTVQNGTRSEDRMQDGTMPDPIEDPRQDTTSDLLGWEQDRWEKDPTVWQHPHAPTPYGDSLVQTYEAAHLDGEVTVIDLMLGLDQYQEATEEFEEYLIAMVQSRAMQLAPDRVEPVEAEALLKLPKRAQLRVFDQLTVLASQVFDWMRAQGMDPVPGATTLPPLVTAADRKRIQNS
;
A
#
# COMPACT_ATOMS: atom_id res chain seq x y z
N MET A 1 -71.46 -61.05 -14.82
CA MET A 1 -70.67 -62.29 -14.72
C MET A 1 -69.53 -62.04 -13.74
N GLN A 2 -69.34 -62.96 -12.77
CA GLN A 2 -68.18 -63.18 -11.88
C GLN A 2 -67.83 -62.02 -10.91
N ASN A 3 -68.17 -62.04 -9.61
CA ASN A 3 -67.74 -62.89 -8.47
C ASN A 3 -66.21 -63.05 -8.30
N GLY A 4 -65.69 -62.51 -7.19
CA GLY A 4 -64.33 -62.75 -6.68
C GLY A 4 -64.18 -62.25 -5.24
N THR A 5 -63.97 -63.20 -4.33
CA THR A 5 -64.14 -63.19 -2.86
C THR A 5 -62.82 -62.93 -2.12
N VAL A 6 -62.82 -61.98 -1.16
CA VAL A 6 -62.32 -61.98 0.25
C VAL A 6 -60.90 -62.50 0.64
N GLN A 7 -60.32 -61.83 1.68
CA GLN A 7 -59.28 -62.22 2.66
C GLN A 7 -57.81 -61.94 2.25
N ASN A 8 -56.88 -61.45 3.09
CA ASN A 8 -56.81 -61.34 4.56
C ASN A 8 -55.64 -60.43 4.98
N GLY A 9 -55.75 -59.78 6.16
CA GLY A 9 -54.65 -59.30 7.03
C GLY A 9 -53.93 -58.02 6.57
N THR A 10 -53.71 -56.98 7.38
CA THR A 10 -53.82 -56.77 8.82
C THR A 10 -53.96 -55.27 9.05
N ARG A 11 -54.76 -54.93 10.05
CA ARG A 11 -55.00 -53.60 10.59
C ARG A 11 -53.74 -53.07 11.27
N SER A 12 -53.30 -51.88 10.88
CA SER A 12 -52.55 -50.96 11.73
C SER A 12 -53.13 -49.56 11.54
N GLU A 13 -54.07 -49.21 12.41
CA GLU A 13 -54.40 -47.82 12.72
C GLU A 13 -53.33 -47.31 13.69
N ASP A 14 -52.55 -46.30 13.29
CA ASP A 14 -52.07 -45.18 14.13
C ASP A 14 -51.15 -44.32 13.23
N ARG A 15 -51.60 -43.16 12.73
CA ARG A 15 -51.64 -41.86 13.39
C ARG A 15 -50.26 -41.18 13.48
N MET A 16 -50.14 -40.12 12.67
CA MET A 16 -49.31 -38.92 12.89
C MET A 16 -47.78 -39.12 12.91
N GLN A 17 -47.06 -38.66 11.89
CA GLN A 17 -46.47 -37.31 11.86
C GLN A 17 -45.51 -37.16 10.67
N ASP A 18 -45.63 -35.98 10.07
CA ASP A 18 -44.70 -35.31 9.18
C ASP A 18 -43.23 -35.58 9.54
N GLY A 19 -42.47 -36.03 8.55
CA GLY A 19 -41.10 -36.51 8.72
C GLY A 19 -40.22 -36.15 7.53
N THR A 20 -40.43 -34.98 6.93
CA THR A 20 -39.38 -34.34 6.13
C THR A 20 -38.58 -33.48 7.11
N MET A 21 -37.44 -33.97 7.60
CA MET A 21 -36.45 -33.06 8.18
C MET A 21 -36.02 -32.10 7.07
N PRO A 22 -36.23 -30.78 7.18
CA PRO A 22 -35.40 -29.87 6.43
C PRO A 22 -33.99 -30.03 6.98
N ASP A 23 -33.02 -30.30 6.11
CA ASP A 23 -31.61 -30.18 6.46
C ASP A 23 -31.42 -28.86 7.19
N PRO A 24 -30.68 -28.82 8.33
CA PRO A 24 -30.26 -27.54 8.85
C PRO A 24 -29.43 -26.90 7.75
N ILE A 25 -29.97 -25.84 7.14
CA ILE A 25 -29.15 -24.88 6.42
C ILE A 25 -28.12 -24.47 7.47
N GLU A 26 -26.91 -25.00 7.38
CA GLU A 26 -25.77 -24.42 8.05
C GLU A 26 -25.80 -22.96 7.64
N ASP A 27 -26.14 -22.08 8.58
CA ASP A 27 -25.93 -20.65 8.40
C ASP A 27 -24.49 -20.54 7.89
N PRO A 28 -24.26 -20.04 6.65
CA PRO A 28 -22.90 -19.76 6.26
C PRO A 28 -22.43 -18.79 7.31
N ARG A 29 -21.42 -19.19 8.10
CA ARG A 29 -20.77 -18.30 9.06
C ARG A 29 -20.31 -17.10 8.23
N GLN A 30 -21.14 -16.05 8.19
CA GLN A 30 -20.89 -14.87 7.40
C GLN A 30 -19.62 -14.23 7.98
N ASP A 31 -18.54 -14.39 7.23
CA ASP A 31 -17.56 -13.36 6.88
C ASP A 31 -17.00 -12.45 7.99
N THR A 32 -16.92 -12.92 9.23
CA THR A 32 -16.13 -12.21 10.28
C THR A 32 -14.68 -11.99 9.85
N THR A 33 -14.10 -12.89 9.05
CA THR A 33 -12.76 -12.73 8.48
C THR A 33 -12.72 -11.63 7.40
N SER A 34 -13.78 -11.47 6.59
CA SER A 34 -13.86 -10.43 5.56
C SER A 34 -14.03 -9.04 6.18
N ASP A 35 -14.86 -8.93 7.23
CA ASP A 35 -15.05 -7.68 7.98
C ASP A 35 -13.79 -7.23 8.71
N LEU A 36 -13.02 -8.17 9.29
CA LEU A 36 -11.74 -7.88 9.95
C LEU A 36 -10.67 -7.43 8.95
N LEU A 37 -10.59 -8.08 7.78
CA LEU A 37 -9.66 -7.69 6.71
C LEU A 37 -9.99 -6.30 6.14
N GLY A 38 -11.26 -6.00 5.93
CA GLY A 38 -11.71 -4.69 5.47
C GLY A 38 -11.38 -3.56 6.47
N TRP A 39 -11.55 -3.82 7.77
CA TRP A 39 -11.18 -2.85 8.81
C TRP A 39 -9.67 -2.59 8.90
N GLU A 40 -8.85 -3.64 8.74
CA GLU A 40 -7.40 -3.52 8.76
C GLU A 40 -6.87 -2.71 7.57
N GLN A 41 -7.41 -2.97 6.37
CA GLN A 41 -7.15 -2.17 5.17
C GLN A 41 -7.53 -0.69 5.37
N ASP A 42 -8.76 -0.44 5.82
CA ASP A 42 -9.27 0.91 6.08
C ASP A 42 -8.42 1.70 7.08
N ARG A 43 -7.89 1.00 8.11
CA ARG A 43 -7.02 1.61 9.11
C ARG A 43 -5.66 1.94 8.52
N TRP A 44 -5.08 1.02 7.78
CA TRP A 44 -3.77 1.19 7.14
C TRP A 44 -3.81 2.32 6.10
N GLU A 45 -4.88 2.40 5.30
CA GLU A 45 -5.05 3.44 4.27
C GLU A 45 -5.12 4.86 4.85
N LYS A 46 -5.52 4.99 6.12
CA LYS A 46 -5.67 6.28 6.82
C LYS A 46 -4.52 6.62 7.75
N ASP A 47 -3.60 5.68 8.00
CA ASP A 47 -2.49 5.86 8.94
C ASP A 47 -1.29 6.50 8.23
N PRO A 48 -0.94 7.77 8.54
CA PRO A 48 0.15 8.48 7.86
C PRO A 48 1.54 8.02 8.30
N THR A 49 1.64 7.03 9.19
CA THR A 49 2.89 6.55 9.78
C THR A 49 3.30 5.16 9.32
N VAL A 50 2.50 4.49 8.47
CA VAL A 50 2.78 3.12 8.00
C VAL A 50 4.13 2.95 7.31
N TRP A 51 4.65 4.03 6.70
CA TRP A 51 5.98 4.06 6.07
C TRP A 51 7.14 3.87 7.05
N GLN A 52 6.92 4.08 8.35
CA GLN A 52 7.93 3.87 9.39
C GLN A 52 8.26 2.37 9.60
N HIS A 53 7.59 1.49 8.87
CA HIS A 53 7.82 0.06 8.87
C HIS A 53 8.04 -0.45 7.42
N PRO A 54 9.15 -0.07 6.77
CA PRO A 54 9.39 -0.31 5.34
C PRO A 54 9.24 -1.79 4.93
N HIS A 55 9.67 -2.70 5.80
CA HIS A 55 9.70 -4.14 5.58
C HIS A 55 8.53 -4.91 6.22
N ALA A 56 7.61 -4.22 6.90
CA ALA A 56 6.43 -4.88 7.44
C ALA A 56 5.44 -5.22 6.30
N PRO A 57 4.78 -6.38 6.35
CA PRO A 57 3.73 -6.71 5.40
C PRO A 57 2.61 -5.67 5.45
N THR A 58 2.17 -5.22 4.28
CA THR A 58 0.94 -4.42 4.16
C THR A 58 -0.29 -5.34 4.23
N PRO A 59 -1.50 -4.79 4.42
CA PRO A 59 -2.75 -5.55 4.31
C PRO A 59 -3.00 -6.17 2.92
N TYR A 60 -2.16 -5.86 1.93
CA TYR A 60 -2.20 -6.41 0.58
C TYR A 60 -1.18 -7.55 0.35
N GLY A 61 -0.38 -7.90 1.37
CA GLY A 61 0.52 -9.06 1.37
C GLY A 61 2.00 -8.69 1.36
N ASP A 62 2.42 -7.83 0.43
CA ASP A 62 3.83 -7.43 0.27
C ASP A 62 4.20 -6.27 1.19
N SER A 63 5.50 -6.09 1.47
CA SER A 63 6.00 -4.88 2.13
C SER A 63 5.98 -3.67 1.19
N LEU A 64 6.14 -2.46 1.73
CA LEU A 64 6.22 -1.24 0.93
C LEU A 64 7.44 -1.26 0.00
N VAL A 65 8.60 -1.69 0.50
CA VAL A 65 9.83 -1.83 -0.31
C VAL A 65 9.63 -2.87 -1.41
N GLN A 66 9.09 -4.06 -1.08
CA GLN A 66 8.83 -5.11 -2.07
C GLN A 66 7.86 -4.66 -3.16
N THR A 67 6.80 -3.94 -2.78
CA THR A 67 5.82 -3.41 -3.75
C THR A 67 6.47 -2.41 -4.70
N TYR A 68 7.39 -1.59 -4.19
CA TYR A 68 8.13 -0.62 -4.99
C TYR A 68 9.12 -1.28 -5.95
N GLU A 69 9.93 -2.23 -5.47
CA GLU A 69 10.90 -2.99 -6.27
C GLU A 69 10.20 -3.82 -7.35
N ALA A 70 9.05 -4.43 -7.03
CA ALA A 70 8.27 -5.19 -8.01
C ALA A 70 7.70 -4.30 -9.13
N ALA A 71 7.45 -3.01 -8.84
CA ALA A 71 6.96 -2.04 -9.81
C ALA A 71 8.07 -1.45 -10.70
N HIS A 72 9.32 -1.45 -10.22
CA HIS A 72 10.47 -0.86 -10.92
C HIS A 72 11.57 -1.93 -11.03
N LEU A 73 11.55 -2.68 -12.14
CA LEU A 73 12.47 -3.80 -12.35
C LEU A 73 13.93 -3.34 -12.47
N ASP A 74 14.87 -4.26 -12.19
CA ASP A 74 16.32 -4.03 -12.25
C ASP A 74 16.75 -3.20 -13.48
N GLY A 75 17.38 -2.04 -13.20
CA GLY A 75 17.93 -1.12 -14.21
C GLY A 75 17.03 0.06 -14.57
N GLU A 76 15.81 0.11 -14.04
CA GLU A 76 14.95 1.29 -14.14
C GLU A 76 15.41 2.37 -13.15
N VAL A 77 15.70 3.57 -13.65
CA VAL A 77 16.08 4.71 -12.80
C VAL A 77 14.82 5.45 -12.39
N THR A 78 14.59 5.54 -11.10
CA THR A 78 13.45 6.25 -10.50
C THR A 78 13.84 7.66 -10.07
N VAL A 79 12.85 8.47 -9.67
CA VAL A 79 13.13 9.80 -9.13
C VAL A 79 13.89 9.75 -7.79
N ILE A 80 13.75 8.66 -7.02
CA ILE A 80 14.51 8.43 -5.79
C ILE A 80 15.98 8.19 -6.13
N ASP A 81 16.27 7.35 -7.12
CA ASP A 81 17.64 7.10 -7.59
C ASP A 81 18.31 8.38 -8.09
N LEU A 82 17.57 9.19 -8.86
CA LEU A 82 18.06 10.49 -9.33
C LEU A 82 18.41 11.42 -8.16
N MET A 83 17.62 11.42 -7.10
CA MET A 83 17.88 12.20 -5.89
C MET A 83 19.14 11.68 -5.20
N LEU A 84 19.21 10.38 -4.90
CA LEU A 84 20.32 9.78 -4.16
C LEU A 84 21.65 9.84 -4.93
N GLY A 85 21.59 9.90 -6.26
CA GLY A 85 22.77 10.10 -7.11
C GLY A 85 23.38 11.51 -7.09
N LEU A 86 22.73 12.53 -6.51
CA LEU A 86 23.32 13.87 -6.41
C LEU A 86 24.43 13.89 -5.35
N ASP A 87 25.47 14.70 -5.59
CA ASP A 87 26.66 14.81 -4.70
C ASP A 87 26.32 14.99 -3.23
N GLN A 88 25.27 15.75 -2.92
CA GLN A 88 24.83 16.05 -1.56
C GLN A 88 24.16 14.87 -0.82
N TYR A 89 23.85 13.78 -1.54
CA TYR A 89 23.22 12.56 -1.02
C TYR A 89 24.07 11.31 -1.25
N GLN A 90 25.28 11.42 -1.82
CA GLN A 90 26.15 10.27 -2.10
C GLN A 90 26.52 9.44 -0.86
N GLU A 91 26.48 10.04 0.33
CA GLU A 91 26.72 9.35 1.60
C GLU A 91 25.44 8.87 2.29
N ALA A 92 24.27 9.04 1.68
CA ALA A 92 23.01 8.55 2.23
C ALA A 92 23.07 7.04 2.49
N THR A 93 22.53 6.60 3.61
CA THR A 93 22.51 5.19 3.96
C THR A 93 21.46 4.43 3.16
N GLU A 94 21.69 3.13 2.94
CA GLU A 94 20.70 2.22 2.35
C GLU A 94 19.39 2.23 3.16
N GLU A 95 19.48 2.31 4.49
CA GLU A 95 18.30 2.43 5.34
C GLU A 95 17.50 3.72 5.04
N PHE A 96 18.18 4.85 4.78
CA PHE A 96 17.48 6.09 4.39
C PHE A 96 16.73 5.95 3.07
N GLU A 97 17.33 5.26 2.10
CA GLU A 97 16.68 4.92 0.83
C GLU A 97 15.43 4.05 1.06
N GLU A 98 15.53 2.99 1.85
CA GLU A 98 14.39 2.10 2.15
C GLU A 98 13.22 2.84 2.81
N TYR A 99 13.50 3.74 3.78
CA TYR A 99 12.45 4.56 4.39
C TYR A 99 11.87 5.60 3.42
N LEU A 100 12.68 6.15 2.52
CA LEU A 100 12.21 7.07 1.49
C LEU A 100 11.30 6.35 0.48
N ILE A 101 11.69 5.16 0.06
CA ILE A 101 10.86 4.25 -0.76
C ILE A 101 9.53 3.99 -0.04
N ALA A 102 9.57 3.59 1.23
CA ALA A 102 8.35 3.32 1.99
C ALA A 102 7.44 4.55 2.14
N MET A 103 8.02 5.74 2.34
CA MET A 103 7.27 7.00 2.39
C MET A 103 6.59 7.28 1.04
N VAL A 104 7.32 7.20 -0.07
CA VAL A 104 6.76 7.46 -1.40
C VAL A 104 5.68 6.42 -1.75
N GLN A 105 5.97 5.14 -1.53
CA GLN A 105 5.07 4.04 -1.86
C GLN A 105 3.78 4.07 -1.03
N SER A 106 3.87 4.31 0.28
CA SER A 106 2.68 4.41 1.14
C SER A 106 1.77 5.56 0.71
N ARG A 107 2.33 6.73 0.39
CA ARG A 107 1.56 7.89 -0.09
C ARG A 107 0.86 7.60 -1.40
N ALA A 108 1.51 6.86 -2.31
CA ALA A 108 0.91 6.44 -3.56
C ALA A 108 -0.27 5.48 -3.32
N MET A 109 -0.08 4.44 -2.50
CA MET A 109 -1.11 3.44 -2.18
C MET A 109 -2.30 4.06 -1.43
N GLN A 110 -2.05 4.99 -0.51
CA GLN A 110 -3.07 5.72 0.25
C GLN A 110 -3.78 6.82 -0.57
N LEU A 111 -3.40 7.02 -1.83
CA LEU A 111 -3.88 8.12 -2.68
C LEU A 111 -3.73 9.49 -2.01
N ALA A 112 -2.68 9.66 -1.21
CA ALA A 112 -2.47 10.86 -0.41
C ALA A 112 -2.37 12.11 -1.32
N PRO A 113 -2.87 13.27 -0.87
CA PRO A 113 -2.86 14.50 -1.68
C PRO A 113 -1.44 15.04 -1.92
N ASP A 114 -0.51 14.70 -1.04
CA ASP A 114 0.91 15.06 -1.09
C ASP A 114 1.78 13.99 -1.74
N ARG A 115 1.19 12.93 -2.32
CA ARG A 115 1.94 11.90 -3.01
C ARG A 115 2.78 12.50 -4.14
N VAL A 116 4.00 11.99 -4.28
CA VAL A 116 4.79 12.15 -5.49
C VAL A 116 4.21 11.16 -6.50
N GLU A 117 3.84 11.62 -7.70
CA GLU A 117 3.48 10.67 -8.77
C GLU A 117 4.71 9.77 -9.00
N PRO A 118 4.56 8.43 -8.97
CA PRO A 118 5.64 7.54 -9.36
C PRO A 118 5.88 7.79 -10.84
N VAL A 119 6.98 8.48 -11.14
CA VAL A 119 7.38 8.80 -12.49
C VAL A 119 8.80 8.27 -12.65
N GLU A 120 8.97 7.36 -13.62
CA GLU A 120 10.27 6.92 -14.07
C GLU A 120 11.13 8.15 -14.41
N ALA A 121 12.44 8.11 -14.14
CA ALA A 121 13.34 9.26 -14.38
C ALA A 121 13.21 9.82 -15.80
N GLU A 122 13.08 8.94 -16.80
CA GLU A 122 12.92 9.34 -18.20
C GLU A 122 11.60 10.06 -18.46
N ALA A 123 10.51 9.60 -17.85
CA ALA A 123 9.20 10.22 -17.98
C ALA A 123 9.20 11.59 -17.30
N LEU A 124 9.89 11.73 -16.15
CA LEU A 124 10.04 13.00 -15.42
C LEU A 124 10.74 14.04 -16.30
N LEU A 125 11.84 13.66 -16.94
CA LEU A 125 12.62 14.57 -17.80
C LEU A 125 11.85 15.06 -19.03
N LYS A 126 10.82 14.32 -19.48
CA LYS A 126 9.93 14.72 -20.58
C LYS A 126 8.84 15.72 -20.15
N LEU A 127 8.59 15.88 -18.85
CA LEU A 127 7.60 16.82 -18.34
C LEU A 127 8.04 18.28 -18.54
N PRO A 128 7.09 19.24 -18.58
CA PRO A 128 7.43 20.65 -18.51
C PRO A 128 8.23 20.98 -17.24
N LYS A 129 9.19 21.91 -17.31
CA LYS A 129 10.06 22.28 -16.17
C LYS A 129 9.28 22.63 -14.89
N ARG A 130 8.11 23.26 -15.03
CA ARG A 130 7.23 23.58 -13.89
C ARG A 130 6.63 22.35 -13.22
N ALA A 131 6.36 21.29 -13.98
CA ALA A 131 5.88 20.01 -13.44
C ALA A 131 7.03 19.24 -12.78
N GLN A 132 8.21 19.19 -13.43
CA GLN A 132 9.43 18.63 -12.81
C GLN A 132 9.74 19.29 -11.46
N LEU A 133 9.66 20.63 -11.40
CA LEU A 133 9.87 21.37 -10.17
C LEU A 133 8.91 20.96 -9.05
N ARG A 134 7.62 20.71 -9.36
CA ARG A 134 6.65 20.28 -8.35
C ARG A 134 6.99 18.90 -7.79
N VAL A 135 7.39 17.98 -8.67
CA VAL A 135 7.82 16.63 -8.26
C VAL A 135 9.02 16.71 -7.32
N PHE A 136 10.06 17.46 -7.69
CA PHE A 136 11.24 17.62 -6.83
C PHE A 136 10.93 18.34 -5.51
N ASP A 137 10.02 19.32 -5.53
CA ASP A 137 9.58 20.01 -4.32
C ASP A 137 8.84 19.08 -3.35
N GLN A 138 7.94 18.24 -3.86
CA GLN A 138 7.24 17.24 -3.07
C GLN A 138 8.21 16.18 -2.53
N LEU A 139 9.11 15.66 -3.39
CA LEU A 139 10.11 14.69 -2.96
C LEU A 139 11.04 15.26 -1.88
N THR A 140 11.42 16.55 -1.98
CA THR A 140 12.22 17.22 -0.95
C THR A 140 11.48 17.21 0.39
N VAL A 141 10.17 17.48 0.39
CA VAL A 141 9.36 17.48 1.62
C VAL A 141 9.30 16.08 2.22
N LEU A 142 9.03 15.05 1.42
CA LEU A 142 8.96 13.66 1.90
C LEU A 142 10.31 13.18 2.45
N ALA A 143 11.39 13.43 1.71
CA ALA A 143 12.74 13.08 2.16
C ALA A 143 13.14 13.82 3.44
N SER A 144 12.76 15.10 3.60
CA SER A 144 13.01 15.83 4.85
C SER A 144 12.26 15.21 6.03
N GLN A 145 11.01 14.78 5.83
CA GLN A 145 10.23 14.11 6.88
C GLN A 145 10.89 12.80 7.31
N VAL A 146 11.35 11.98 6.36
CA VAL A 146 12.07 10.74 6.64
C VAL A 146 13.37 11.03 7.39
N PHE A 147 14.16 11.98 6.90
CA PHE A 147 15.42 12.38 7.52
C PHE A 147 15.25 12.82 8.97
N ASP A 148 14.30 13.73 9.22
CA ASP A 148 14.04 14.26 10.56
C ASP A 148 13.55 13.16 11.51
N TRP A 149 12.68 12.27 11.03
CA TRP A 149 12.19 11.15 11.82
C TRP A 149 13.30 10.15 12.16
N MET A 150 14.12 9.74 11.19
CA MET A 150 15.25 8.83 11.42
C MET A 150 16.23 9.41 12.43
N ARG A 151 16.56 10.70 12.30
CA ARG A 151 17.38 11.40 13.30
C ARG A 151 16.74 11.42 14.68
N ALA A 152 15.41 11.60 14.76
CA ALA A 152 14.69 11.54 16.04
C ALA A 152 14.72 10.13 16.67
N GLN A 153 14.86 9.08 15.86
CA GLN A 153 15.10 7.70 16.35
C GLN A 153 16.58 7.44 16.74
N GLY A 154 17.47 8.41 16.56
CA GLY A 154 18.90 8.27 16.84
C GLY A 154 19.71 7.65 15.70
N MET A 155 19.16 7.59 14.49
CA MET A 155 19.85 7.15 13.27
C MET A 155 20.61 8.32 12.61
N ASP A 156 21.53 7.99 11.70
CA ASP A 156 22.31 8.97 10.91
C ASP A 156 22.09 8.74 9.40
N PRO A 157 20.94 9.16 8.86
CA PRO A 157 20.52 8.83 7.48
C PRO A 157 21.45 9.40 6.40
N VAL A 158 22.07 10.55 6.66
CA VAL A 158 23.12 11.13 5.82
C VAL A 158 24.25 11.57 6.77
N PRO A 159 25.38 10.84 6.83
CA PRO A 159 26.44 11.05 7.80
C PRO A 159 26.87 12.50 7.93
N GLY A 160 26.82 13.01 9.16
CA GLY A 160 27.26 14.37 9.47
C GLY A 160 26.35 15.50 8.96
N ALA A 161 25.30 15.20 8.19
CA ALA A 161 24.32 16.20 7.77
C ALA A 161 23.40 16.52 8.94
N THR A 162 23.21 17.80 9.25
CA THR A 162 22.27 18.26 10.31
C THR A 162 20.89 18.61 9.77
N THR A 163 20.81 18.91 8.48
CA THR A 163 19.60 19.18 7.72
C THR A 163 19.73 18.56 6.34
N LEU A 164 18.64 18.09 5.76
CA LEU A 164 18.65 17.59 4.40
C LEU A 164 18.82 18.76 3.40
N PRO A 165 19.85 18.76 2.53
CA PRO A 165 19.99 19.78 1.49
C PRO A 165 18.81 19.72 0.51
N PRO A 166 18.23 20.83 0.03
CA PRO A 166 17.08 20.77 -0.88
C PRO A 166 17.48 20.21 -2.25
N LEU A 167 16.59 19.45 -2.90
CA LEU A 167 16.80 18.98 -4.29
C LEU A 167 16.89 20.13 -5.30
N VAL A 168 16.15 21.22 -5.04
CA VAL A 168 16.10 22.39 -5.92
C VAL A 168 16.46 23.65 -5.14
N THR A 169 17.51 24.32 -5.60
CA THR A 169 17.95 25.58 -5.00
C THR A 169 16.97 26.72 -5.28
N ALA A 170 17.03 27.78 -4.47
CA ALA A 170 16.24 29.00 -4.71
C ALA A 170 16.56 29.64 -6.08
N ALA A 171 17.79 29.50 -6.57
CA ALA A 171 18.19 30.00 -7.88
C ALA A 171 17.52 29.22 -9.02
N ASP A 172 17.44 27.89 -8.89
CA ASP A 172 16.78 27.03 -9.88
C ASP A 172 15.27 27.28 -9.93
N ARG A 173 14.63 27.44 -8.77
CA ARG A 173 13.22 27.87 -8.69
C ARG A 173 12.99 29.17 -9.44
N LYS A 174 13.81 30.19 -9.17
CA LYS A 174 13.69 31.50 -9.83
C LYS A 174 13.87 31.40 -11.34
N ARG A 175 14.79 30.56 -11.81
CA ARG A 175 15.04 30.33 -13.24
C ARG A 175 13.83 29.66 -13.91
N ILE A 176 13.24 28.66 -13.28
CA ILE A 176 12.09 27.90 -13.82
C ILE A 176 10.80 28.72 -13.77
N GLN A 177 10.58 29.53 -12.73
CA GLN A 177 9.40 30.39 -12.62
C GLN A 177 9.39 31.53 -13.64
N ASN A 178 10.57 32.00 -14.04
CA ASN A 178 10.74 33.04 -15.05
C ASN A 178 10.82 32.50 -16.50
N SER A 179 10.75 31.18 -16.67
CA SER A 179 10.64 30.50 -17.98
C SER A 179 9.18 30.18 -18.30
#